data_AF-A0A920H0V4-F1
#
_entry.id   AF-A0A920H0V4-F1
#
_cell.length_a   1.000
_cell.length_b   1.000
_cell.length_c   1.000
_cell.angle_alpha   90.00
_cell.angle_beta   90.00
_cell.angle_gamma   90.00
#
_symmetry.space_group_name_H-M   'P 1'
#
loop_
_entity.id
_entity.type
_entity.pdbx_description
1 polymer ?
#
loop_
_entity_poly.entity_id
_entity_poly.type
_entity_poly.pdbx_seq_one_letter_code
_entity_poly.pdbx_strand_id
1 'polypeptide(L)'
;MNVFGEAIFLCSDRTSGTEAVETAILDGVERFELRFLPALSAVESDRNDVIDRRNWRDSWIADLSQPGQMPSPPVAVEVLLEVAGLGELRRTFVLPSR
;
A
#
# COMPACT_ATOMS: atom_id res chain seq x y z
N MET A 1 12.62 -5.16 11.99
CA MET A 1 12.83 -4.55 10.65
C MET A 1 12.48 -3.07 10.74
N ASN A 2 13.09 -2.24 9.92
CA ASN A 2 12.72 -0.81 9.85
C ASN A 2 11.83 -0.63 8.64
N VAL A 3 10.77 0.18 8.78
CA VAL A 3 10.03 0.67 7.62
C VAL A 3 10.70 1.95 7.17
N PHE A 4 11.32 1.87 6.00
CA PHE A 4 11.83 3.01 5.26
C PHE A 4 10.69 3.53 4.38
N GLY A 5 10.52 4.85 4.30
CA GLY A 5 9.75 5.44 3.21
C GLY A 5 10.55 5.38 1.93
N GLU A 6 9.89 5.30 0.77
CA GLU A 6 10.60 5.43 -0.51
C GLU A 6 11.27 6.80 -0.64
N ALA A 7 12.35 6.78 -1.42
CA ALA A 7 13.01 7.93 -2.01
C ALA A 7 12.01 8.98 -2.49
N ILE A 8 11.99 10.13 -1.82
CA ILE A 8 11.24 11.29 -2.32
C ILE A 8 12.02 11.86 -3.49
N PHE A 9 11.65 11.46 -4.71
CA PHE A 9 12.06 12.18 -5.92
C PHE A 9 11.23 13.47 -5.99
N LEU A 10 11.84 14.59 -5.57
CA LEU A 10 11.20 15.91 -5.55
C LEU A 10 10.84 16.45 -6.94
N CYS A 11 11.21 15.76 -8.02
CA CYS A 11 10.86 16.12 -9.39
C CYS A 11 10.35 14.92 -10.18
N SER A 12 9.32 15.15 -11.01
CA SER A 12 8.68 14.15 -11.87
C SER A 12 9.47 13.85 -13.16
N ASP A 13 10.64 14.47 -13.36
CA ASP A 13 11.54 14.10 -14.45
C ASP A 13 12.56 13.08 -13.95
N ARG A 14 12.79 12.04 -14.75
CA ARG A 14 13.91 11.12 -14.54
C ARG A 14 15.20 11.81 -14.99
N THR A 15 15.56 12.95 -14.41
CA THR A 15 16.91 13.48 -14.58
C THR A 15 17.88 12.55 -13.86
N SER A 16 18.76 11.94 -14.63
CA SER A 16 19.87 11.12 -14.15
C SER A 16 20.70 11.94 -13.15
N GLY A 17 20.59 11.64 -11.86
CA GLY A 17 21.38 12.31 -10.82
C GLY A 17 20.68 12.54 -9.47
N THR A 18 19.39 12.24 -9.33
CA THR A 18 18.74 12.32 -8.01
C THR A 18 19.03 11.05 -7.22
N GLU A 19 19.84 11.15 -6.17
CA GLU A 19 20.09 10.05 -5.25
C GLU A 19 18.85 9.79 -4.38
N ALA A 20 18.53 8.51 -4.20
CA ALA A 20 17.48 8.09 -3.28
C ALA A 20 17.84 8.50 -1.85
N VAL A 21 17.00 9.31 -1.21
CA VAL A 21 17.12 9.59 0.22
C VAL A 21 16.32 8.53 0.97
N GLU A 22 17.02 7.62 1.63
CA GLU A 22 16.43 6.67 2.56
C GLU A 22 16.39 7.30 3.96
N THR A 23 15.20 7.34 4.57
CA THR A 23 15.03 7.78 5.95
C THR A 23 14.18 6.76 6.68
N ALA A 24 14.68 6.26 7.82
CA ALA A 24 13.91 5.40 8.70
C ALA A 24 12.75 6.22 9.28
N ILE A 25 11.50 5.83 8.97
CA ILE A 25 10.30 6.51 9.45
C ILE A 25 9.80 5.87 10.75
N LEU A 26 9.96 4.54 10.85
CA LEU A 26 9.51 3.77 12.00
C LEU A 26 10.45 2.59 12.27
N ASP A 27 10.96 2.52 13.50
CA ASP A 27 11.79 1.42 14.01
C ASP A 27 10.93 0.34 14.67
N GLY A 28 11.50 -0.86 14.81
CA GLY A 28 10.87 -1.95 15.56
C GLY A 28 9.68 -2.59 14.84
N VAL A 29 9.59 -2.47 13.52
CA VAL A 29 8.55 -3.11 12.71
C VAL A 29 8.87 -4.58 12.52
N GLU A 30 7.99 -5.45 12.98
CA GLU A 30 8.10 -6.91 12.89
C GLU A 30 7.40 -7.44 11.63
N ARG A 31 6.34 -6.76 11.19
CA ARG A 31 5.57 -7.10 9.98
C ARG A 31 5.12 -5.85 9.24
N PHE A 32 5.19 -5.88 7.92
CA PHE A 32 4.67 -4.84 7.02
C PHE A 32 3.95 -5.51 5.85
N GLU A 33 2.66 -5.24 5.70
CA GLU A 33 1.86 -5.75 4.57
C GLU A 33 0.99 -4.66 3.97
N LEU A 34 0.80 -4.78 2.66
CA LEU A 34 -0.12 -3.95 1.89
C LEU A 34 -1.24 -4.81 1.32
N ARG A 35 -2.45 -4.26 1.32
CA ARG A 35 -3.59 -4.82 0.60
C ARG A 35 -4.25 -3.77 -0.26
N PHE A 36 -4.68 -4.17 -1.43
CA PHE A 36 -5.19 -3.28 -2.47
C PHE A 36 -6.64 -3.62 -2.78
N LEU A 37 -7.53 -2.62 -2.66
CA LEU A 37 -8.92 -2.74 -3.08
C LEU A 37 -9.03 -2.30 -4.55
N PRO A 38 -9.33 -3.21 -5.49
CA PRO A 38 -9.31 -2.87 -6.92
C PRO A 38 -10.44 -1.94 -7.35
N ALA A 39 -11.62 -2.05 -6.74
CA ALA A 39 -12.80 -1.25 -7.08
C ALA A 39 -13.75 -1.15 -5.88
N LEU A 40 -14.56 -0.10 -5.81
CA LEU A 40 -15.56 0.07 -4.74
C LEU A 40 -16.62 -1.02 -4.75
N SER A 41 -16.92 -1.60 -5.91
CA SER A 41 -17.84 -2.73 -6.05
C SER A 41 -17.36 -4.01 -5.37
N ALA A 42 -16.07 -4.09 -5.01
CA ALA A 42 -15.49 -5.22 -4.28
C ALA A 42 -15.53 -5.02 -2.75
N VAL A 43 -16.04 -3.89 -2.27
CA VAL A 43 -16.24 -3.65 -0.83
C VAL A 43 -17.43 -4.46 -0.36
N GLU A 44 -17.15 -5.36 0.57
CA GLU A 44 -18.16 -6.06 1.34
C GLU A 44 -17.99 -5.68 2.81
N SER A 45 -19.09 -5.70 3.56
CA SER A 45 -19.12 -5.39 4.99
C SER A 45 -19.93 -6.46 5.69
N ASP A 46 -19.48 -6.91 6.87
CA ASP A 46 -20.27 -7.79 7.69
C ASP A 46 -21.40 -7.03 8.43
N ARG A 47 -22.17 -7.74 9.27
CA ARG A 47 -23.28 -7.14 10.03
C ARG A 47 -22.85 -6.08 11.06
N ASN A 48 -21.56 -5.97 11.34
CA ASN A 48 -20.98 -5.02 12.30
C ASN A 48 -20.23 -3.88 11.58
N ASP A 49 -20.50 -3.67 10.28
CA ASP A 49 -19.82 -2.70 9.42
C ASP A 49 -18.30 -2.92 9.33
N VAL A 50 -17.84 -4.15 9.59
CA VAL A 50 -16.42 -4.51 9.41
C VAL A 50 -16.20 -4.84 7.95
N ILE A 51 -15.28 -4.11 7.30
CA ILE A 51 -14.89 -4.33 5.91
C ILE A 51 -14.35 -5.75 5.75
N ASP A 52 -14.96 -6.53 4.86
CA ASP A 52 -14.44 -7.82 4.44
C ASP A 52 -13.26 -7.63 3.48
N ARG A 53 -12.16 -8.31 3.79
CA ARG A 53 -10.87 -8.17 3.10
C ARG A 53 -10.56 -9.35 2.19
N ARG A 54 -11.47 -10.30 2.03
CA ARG A 54 -11.29 -11.46 1.15
C ARG A 54 -11.14 -11.07 -0.32
N ASN A 55 -11.79 -9.98 -0.72
CA ASN A 55 -11.71 -9.45 -2.08
C ASN A 55 -10.54 -8.46 -2.29
N TRP A 56 -9.72 -8.23 -1.25
CA TRP A 56 -8.55 -7.36 -1.34
C TRP A 56 -7.33 -8.17 -1.78
N ARG A 57 -6.51 -7.56 -2.62
CA ARG A 57 -5.38 -8.23 -3.26
C ARG A 57 -4.09 -7.92 -2.51
N ASP A 58 -3.20 -8.89 -2.40
CA ASP A 58 -1.84 -8.72 -1.84
C ASP A 58 -0.89 -8.02 -2.81
N SER A 59 -1.20 -8.02 -4.10
CA SER A 59 -0.48 -7.31 -5.16
C SER A 59 -1.40 -6.38 -5.93
N TRP A 60 -0.93 -5.18 -6.26
CA TRP A 60 -1.64 -4.28 -7.17
C TRP A 60 -1.62 -4.81 -8.61
N ILE A 61 -0.48 -5.36 -9.06
CA ILE A 61 -0.32 -5.91 -10.40
C ILE A 61 -0.98 -7.29 -10.46
N ALA A 62 -2.02 -7.41 -11.31
CA ALA A 62 -2.82 -8.64 -11.45
C ALA A 62 -2.20 -9.68 -12.36
N ASP A 63 -1.52 -9.23 -13.40
CA ASP A 63 -0.96 -10.11 -14.41
C ASP A 63 0.42 -9.58 -14.80
N LEU A 64 1.46 -10.32 -14.40
CA LEU A 64 2.84 -10.02 -14.75
C LEU A 64 3.17 -10.45 -16.20
N SER A 65 2.27 -11.19 -16.85
CA SER A 65 2.43 -11.70 -18.22
C SER A 65 2.12 -10.66 -19.30
N GLN A 66 1.55 -9.51 -18.91
CA GLN A 66 1.25 -8.38 -19.79
C GLN A 66 2.14 -7.17 -19.47
N PRO A 67 3.46 -7.27 -19.73
CA PRO A 67 4.38 -6.16 -19.48
C PRO A 67 3.97 -4.94 -20.32
N GLY A 68 3.85 -3.79 -19.66
CA GLY A 68 3.51 -2.52 -20.31
C GLY A 68 2.04 -2.09 -20.19
N GLN A 69 1.14 -2.98 -19.77
CA GLN A 69 -0.21 -2.57 -19.37
C GLN A 69 -0.21 -2.13 -17.91
N MET A 70 -0.33 -0.82 -17.68
CA MET A 70 -0.42 -0.29 -16.32
C MET A 70 -1.85 -0.53 -15.78
N PRO A 71 -2.03 -1.30 -14.70
CA PRO A 71 -3.35 -1.51 -14.13
C PRO A 71 -3.91 -0.19 -13.58
N SER A 72 -5.24 -0.07 -13.55
CA SER A 72 -5.90 1.05 -12.86
C SER A 72 -5.45 1.09 -11.39
N PRO A 73 -5.21 2.29 -10.82
CA PRO A 73 -4.88 2.40 -9.40
C PRO A 73 -6.00 1.80 -8.55
N PRO A 74 -5.65 1.22 -7.39
CA PRO A 74 -6.67 0.73 -6.47
C PRO A 74 -7.48 1.92 -5.95
N VAL A 75 -8.71 1.66 -5.49
CA VAL A 75 -9.55 2.71 -4.89
C VAL A 75 -9.23 2.93 -3.42
N ALA A 76 -8.58 1.96 -2.77
CA ALA A 76 -8.06 2.08 -1.41
C ALA A 76 -6.85 1.16 -1.20
N VAL A 77 -6.00 1.55 -0.25
CA VAL A 77 -4.86 0.76 0.23
C VAL A 77 -5.02 0.54 1.72
N GLU A 78 -4.80 -0.67 2.18
CA GLU A 78 -4.70 -0.99 3.59
C GLU A 78 -3.24 -1.30 3.94
N VAL A 79 -2.78 -0.66 5.00
CA VAL A 79 -1.47 -0.87 5.59
C VAL A 79 -1.66 -1.64 6.89
N LEU A 80 -0.99 -2.79 7.01
CA LEU A 80 -0.89 -3.57 8.23
C LEU A 80 0.55 -3.54 8.72
N LEU A 81 0.72 -3.14 9.98
CA LEU A 81 1.99 -3.05 10.66
C LEU A 81 1.92 -3.87 11.94
N GLU A 82 2.93 -4.68 12.21
CA GLU A 82 3.17 -5.21 13.55
C GLU A 82 4.41 -4.52 14.09
N VAL A 83 4.29 -3.86 15.24
CA VAL A 83 5.37 -3.06 15.82
C VAL A 83 5.64 -3.56 17.23
N ALA A 84 6.91 -3.82 17.52
CA ALA A 84 7.36 -4.29 18.82
C ALA A 84 6.84 -3.37 19.95
N GLY A 85 6.11 -3.96 20.90
CA GLY A 85 5.52 -3.24 22.04
C GLY A 85 4.22 -2.47 21.76
N LEU A 86 3.80 -2.31 20.50
CA LEU A 86 2.52 -1.70 20.13
C LEU A 86 1.51 -2.71 19.53
N GLY A 87 1.99 -3.86 19.06
CA GLY A 87 1.16 -4.89 18.44
C GLY A 87 0.74 -4.54 17.01
N GLU A 88 -0.41 -5.06 16.57
CA GLU A 88 -0.91 -4.87 15.21
C GLU A 88 -1.63 -3.52 15.05
N LEU A 89 -1.16 -2.70 14.12
CA LEU A 89 -1.82 -1.49 13.61
C LEU A 89 -2.34 -1.74 12.20
N ARG A 90 -3.60 -1.37 11.96
CA ARG A 90 -4.23 -1.47 10.65
C ARG A 90 -4.88 -0.15 10.26
N ARG A 91 -4.54 0.38 9.08
CA ARG A 91 -5.20 1.58 8.52
C ARG A 91 -5.52 1.43 7.05
N THR A 92 -6.75 1.82 6.72
CA THR A 92 -7.24 1.92 5.34
C THR A 92 -7.20 3.37 4.89
N PHE A 93 -6.63 3.60 3.71
CA PHE A 93 -6.55 4.90 3.04
C PHE A 93 -7.34 4.81 1.74
N VAL A 94 -8.39 5.64 1.61
CA VAL A 94 -9.11 5.81 0.35
C VAL A 94 -8.28 6.70 -0.56
N LEU A 95 -8.08 6.26 -1.79
CA LEU A 95 -7.31 7.02 -2.76
C LEU A 95 -8.23 8.00 -3.52
N PRO A 96 -7.75 9.22 -3.82
CA PRO A 96 -8.53 10.18 -4.57
C PRO A 96 -8.88 9.63 -5.96
N SER A 97 -10.16 9.73 -6.32
CA SER A 97 -10.62 9.47 -7.68
C SER A 97 -10.08 10.59 -8.57
N ARG A 98 -9.43 10.24 -9.69
CA ARG A 98 -9.11 11.22 -10.74
C ARG A 98 -10.36 11.65 -11.48
#